data_AF-A0A8S0FLW2-F1
#
_entry.id   AF-A0A8S0FLW2-F1
#
_cell.length_a   1.000
_cell.length_b   1.000
_cell.length_c   1.000
_cell.angle_alpha   90.00
_cell.angle_beta   90.00
_cell.angle_gamma   90.00
#
_symmetry.space_group_name_H-M   'P 1'
#
loop_
_entity.id
_entity.type
_entity.pdbx_description
1 polymer ?
#
loop_
_entity_poly.entity_id
_entity_poly.type
_entity_poly.pdbx_seq_one_letter_code
_entity_poly.pdbx_strand_id
1 'polypeptide(L)'
;MSSLIHSGEPLGLEAGSKAELMAVLAHAGMTRSVIVCNGYKDREYIRLALIGEKMGHKVYLVIEKMSEIAIVLDEAERLNVVPRLGVRARLASQGSGKWQSSGGEKSKFGLAATQVLQLVETLREAGRLDSLQLLHFHLGSQMANIRDIATGVRESARFYVELHNPHRNAQSRTRWASIFSASTSAAVWAWTMKAPVRSPTVR
;
A
#
# COMPACT_ATOMS: atom_id res chain seq x y z
N MET A 1 -11.34 -17.75 19.20
CA MET A 1 -10.10 -17.00 18.93
C MET A 1 -8.92 -17.89 18.50
N SER A 2 -9.16 -19.15 18.11
CA SER A 2 -8.14 -20.12 17.61
C SER A 2 -8.34 -20.49 16.13
N SER A 3 -9.41 -19.98 15.50
CA SER A 3 -9.91 -20.46 14.21
C SER A 3 -9.30 -19.82 12.96
N LEU A 4 -8.44 -18.79 13.09
CA LEU A 4 -7.82 -18.13 11.92
C LEU A 4 -6.49 -18.78 11.49
N ILE A 5 -5.92 -19.67 12.30
CA ILE A 5 -4.60 -20.29 12.06
C ILE A 5 -4.71 -21.54 11.15
N HIS A 6 -5.92 -22.09 10.96
CA HIS A 6 -6.09 -23.40 10.32
C HIS A 6 -6.42 -23.40 8.82
N SER A 7 -6.44 -22.25 8.12
CA SER A 7 -6.80 -22.26 6.68
C SER A 7 -5.63 -22.50 5.72
N GLY A 8 -4.37 -22.46 6.16
CA GLY A 8 -3.22 -22.65 5.26
C GLY A 8 -3.08 -21.59 4.14
N GLU A 9 -3.97 -20.60 4.11
CA GLU A 9 -3.90 -19.49 3.15
C GLU A 9 -3.03 -18.36 3.71
N PRO A 10 -2.18 -17.73 2.88
CA PRO A 10 -1.31 -16.64 3.32
C PRO A 10 -2.16 -15.41 3.69
N LEU A 11 -2.43 -15.24 4.98
CA LEU A 11 -3.15 -14.12 5.54
C LEU A 11 -2.23 -12.88 5.61
N GLY A 12 -2.57 -11.82 4.89
CA GLY A 12 -1.97 -10.49 5.10
C GLY A 12 -2.70 -9.75 6.23
N LEU A 13 -1.95 -9.07 7.12
CA LEU A 13 -2.50 -8.23 8.19
C LEU A 13 -2.41 -6.74 7.80
N GLU A 14 -3.30 -5.92 8.33
CA GLU A 14 -3.30 -4.46 8.12
C GLU A 14 -3.31 -3.71 9.46
N ALA A 15 -2.53 -2.65 9.56
CA ALA A 15 -2.50 -1.74 10.70
C ALA A 15 -2.78 -0.30 10.25
N GLY A 16 -3.74 0.37 10.89
CA GLY A 16 -4.08 1.78 10.64
C GLY A 16 -3.47 2.75 11.66
N SER A 17 -2.80 2.24 12.69
CA SER A 17 -2.23 3.02 13.79
C SER A 17 -1.00 2.33 14.40
N LYS A 18 -0.18 3.08 15.15
CA LYS A 18 1.02 2.56 15.82
C LYS A 18 0.68 1.43 16.81
N ALA A 19 -0.42 1.57 17.55
CA ALA A 19 -0.88 0.55 18.49
C ALA A 19 -1.30 -0.75 17.77
N GLU A 20 -2.02 -0.63 16.66
CA GLU A 20 -2.37 -1.79 15.83
C GLU A 20 -1.12 -2.44 15.21
N LEU A 21 -0.13 -1.66 14.76
CA LEU A 21 1.11 -2.21 14.23
C LEU A 21 1.86 -3.04 15.29
N MET A 22 1.94 -2.55 16.54
CA MET A 22 2.53 -3.33 17.63
C MET A 22 1.76 -4.63 17.88
N ALA A 23 0.43 -4.58 17.90
CA ALA A 23 -0.41 -5.76 18.08
C ALA A 23 -0.22 -6.76 16.92
N VAL A 24 -0.14 -6.27 15.68
CA VAL A 24 0.11 -7.08 14.48
C VAL A 24 1.49 -7.75 14.54
N LEU A 25 2.54 -7.02 14.92
CA LEU A 25 3.89 -7.58 15.06
C LEU A 25 3.97 -8.61 16.19
N ALA A 26 3.33 -8.33 17.33
CA ALA A 26 3.24 -9.26 18.45
C ALA A 26 2.49 -10.54 18.07
N HIS A 27 1.41 -10.43 17.28
CA HIS A 27 0.63 -11.57 16.82
C HIS A 27 1.33 -12.38 15.74
N ALA A 28 2.00 -11.72 14.78
CA ALA A 28 2.76 -12.40 13.73
C ALA A 28 3.93 -13.21 14.30
N GLY A 29 4.56 -12.71 15.37
CA GLY A 29 5.66 -13.39 16.05
C GLY A 29 6.79 -13.75 15.08
N MET A 30 7.21 -15.02 15.09
CA MET A 30 8.26 -15.51 14.18
C MET A 30 7.73 -15.90 12.79
N THR A 31 6.42 -15.85 12.57
CA THR A 31 5.81 -16.20 11.29
C THR A 31 5.98 -15.04 10.32
N ARG A 32 6.64 -15.27 9.18
CA ARG A 32 6.83 -14.25 8.15
C ARG A 32 5.51 -13.88 7.46
N SER A 33 4.83 -12.89 8.03
CA SER A 33 3.58 -12.34 7.52
C SER A 33 3.78 -11.17 6.55
N VAL A 34 2.79 -10.96 5.70
CA VAL A 34 2.60 -9.70 4.97
C VAL A 34 1.86 -8.74 5.89
N ILE A 35 2.37 -7.51 6.01
CA ILE A 35 1.77 -6.46 6.84
C ILE A 35 1.61 -5.20 5.98
N VAL A 36 0.43 -4.60 5.96
CA VAL A 36 0.17 -3.33 5.27
C VAL A 36 -0.08 -2.24 6.31
N CYS A 37 0.70 -1.15 6.23
CA CYS A 37 0.64 -0.04 7.17
C CYS A 37 -0.04 1.17 6.52
N ASN A 38 -1.24 1.50 7.00
CA ASN A 38 -2.05 2.65 6.61
C ASN A 38 -2.19 3.64 7.78
N GLY A 39 -2.90 4.74 7.54
CA GLY A 39 -3.22 5.76 8.53
C GLY A 39 -2.14 6.82 8.72
N TYR A 40 -2.28 7.63 9.78
CA TYR A 40 -1.32 8.68 10.09
C TYR A 40 -0.03 8.10 10.67
N LYS A 41 1.11 8.42 10.05
CA LYS A 41 2.42 7.86 10.42
C LYS A 41 3.34 8.97 10.92
N ASP A 42 3.65 8.91 12.22
CA ASP A 42 4.75 9.67 12.79
C ASP A 42 6.09 8.92 12.58
N ARG A 43 7.20 9.56 12.98
CA ARG A 43 8.54 8.98 12.84
C ARG A 43 8.68 7.65 13.60
N GLU A 44 8.03 7.51 14.75
CA GLU A 44 8.09 6.29 15.55
C GLU A 44 7.34 5.12 14.89
N TYR A 45 6.14 5.36 14.35
CA TYR A 45 5.42 4.39 13.53
C TYR A 45 6.31 3.91 12.40
N ILE A 46 6.86 4.84 11.60
CA ILE A 46 7.69 4.50 10.43
C ILE A 46 8.88 3.63 10.84
N ARG A 47 9.58 4.03 11.91
CA ARG A 47 10.71 3.28 12.45
C ARG A 47 10.30 1.86 12.87
N LEU A 48 9.17 1.70 13.55
CA LEU A 48 8.65 0.40 13.96
C LEU A 48 8.31 -0.49 12.76
N ALA A 49 7.69 0.08 11.72
CA ALA A 49 7.37 -0.65 10.50
C ALA A 49 8.63 -1.14 9.76
N LEU A 50 9.67 -0.30 9.69
CA LEU A 50 10.97 -0.66 9.10
C LEU A 50 11.70 -1.74 9.92
N ILE A 51 11.60 -1.69 11.26
CA ILE A 51 12.09 -2.77 12.12
C ILE A 51 11.35 -4.08 11.82
N GLY A 52 10.04 -4.02 11.60
CA GLY A 52 9.24 -5.19 11.17
C GLY A 52 9.74 -5.80 9.85
N GLU A 53 10.07 -4.98 8.85
CA GLU A 53 10.69 -5.48 7.59
C GLU A 53 12.06 -6.12 7.88
N LYS A 54 12.87 -5.50 8.75
CA LYS A 54 14.18 -6.03 9.16
C LYS A 54 14.09 -7.36 9.90
N MET A 55 13.00 -7.60 10.62
CA MET A 55 12.69 -8.88 11.29
C MET A 55 12.29 -9.98 10.29
N GLY A 56 12.09 -9.65 9.01
CA GLY A 56 11.80 -10.60 7.93
C GLY A 56 10.33 -10.69 7.54
N HIS A 57 9.46 -9.85 8.12
CA HIS A 57 8.12 -9.64 7.59
C HIS A 57 8.17 -8.88 6.26
N LYS A 58 7.09 -8.95 5.48
CA LYS A 58 6.91 -8.09 4.29
C LYS A 58 6.00 -6.93 4.68
N VAL A 59 6.58 -5.83 5.13
CA VAL A 59 5.88 -4.66 5.64
C VAL A 59 5.78 -3.59 4.55
N TYR A 60 4.58 -3.44 3.99
CA TYR A 60 4.28 -2.39 3.03
C TYR A 60 3.87 -1.12 3.76
N LEU A 61 4.69 -0.08 3.64
CA LEU A 61 4.40 1.23 4.21
C LEU A 61 3.71 2.09 3.15
N VAL A 62 2.39 2.26 3.28
CA VAL A 62 1.57 2.95 2.27
C VAL A 62 1.66 4.45 2.50
N ILE A 63 2.24 5.17 1.54
CA ILE A 63 2.32 6.62 1.55
C ILE A 63 0.92 7.20 1.32
N GLU A 64 0.42 7.91 2.33
CA GLU A 64 -0.88 8.57 2.31
C GLU A 64 -0.76 10.10 2.32
N LYS A 65 0.41 10.63 2.66
CA LYS A 65 0.77 12.07 2.60
C LYS A 65 2.19 12.26 2.08
N MET A 66 2.41 13.28 1.25
CA MET A 66 3.74 13.58 0.70
C MET A 66 4.80 13.88 1.77
N SER A 67 4.40 14.38 2.94
CA SER A 67 5.35 14.60 4.04
C SER A 67 5.97 13.30 4.60
N GLU A 68 5.33 12.15 4.38
CA GLU A 68 5.79 10.87 4.93
C GLU A 68 7.05 10.37 4.24
N ILE A 69 7.21 10.57 2.91
CA ILE A 69 8.31 9.96 2.16
C ILE A 69 9.69 10.43 2.64
N ALA A 70 9.83 11.71 3.02
CA ALA A 70 11.08 12.23 3.55
C ALA A 70 11.48 11.53 4.87
N ILE A 71 10.51 11.27 5.75
CA ILE A 71 10.75 10.59 7.03
C ILE A 71 11.09 9.12 6.79
N VAL A 72 10.39 8.47 5.87
CA VAL A 72 10.63 7.07 5.49
C VAL A 72 12.05 6.88 4.96
N LEU A 73 12.52 7.74 4.04
CA LEU A 73 13.86 7.61 3.46
C LEU A 73 14.96 7.84 4.51
N ASP A 74 14.82 8.85 5.37
CA ASP A 74 15.77 9.14 6.47
C ASP A 74 15.83 7.98 7.48
N GLU A 75 14.69 7.47 7.95
CA GLU A 75 14.68 6.34 8.90
C GLU A 75 15.16 5.03 8.25
N ALA A 76 14.85 4.80 6.98
CA ALA A 76 15.33 3.62 6.24
C ALA A 76 16.86 3.61 6.11
N GLU A 77 17.45 4.78 5.84
CA GLU A 77 18.90 4.95 5.80
C GLU A 77 19.54 4.71 7.18
N ARG A 78 19.00 5.33 8.24
CA ARG A 78 19.48 5.15 9.63
C ARG A 78 19.44 3.70 10.10
N LEU A 79 18.39 2.96 9.71
CA LEU A 79 18.23 1.56 10.08
C LEU A 79 18.95 0.59 9.14
N ASN A 80 19.48 1.10 8.02
CA ASN A 80 20.03 0.34 6.90
C ASN A 80 19.05 -0.75 6.42
N VAL A 81 17.83 -0.32 6.08
CA VAL A 81 16.75 -1.18 5.58
C VAL A 81 16.29 -0.65 4.22
N VAL A 82 16.09 -1.54 3.24
CA VAL A 82 15.42 -1.16 1.99
C VAL A 82 13.92 -1.15 2.26
N PRO A 83 13.26 0.02 2.21
CA PRO A 83 11.86 0.09 2.55
C PRO A 83 11.01 -0.52 1.43
N ARG A 84 9.89 -1.13 1.83
CA ARG A 84 8.86 -1.61 0.90
C ARG A 84 7.67 -0.68 0.99
N LEU A 85 7.40 0.02 -0.10
CA LEU A 85 6.46 1.14 -0.13
C LEU A 85 5.22 0.80 -0.94
N GLY A 86 4.10 1.32 -0.47
CA GLY A 86 2.90 1.49 -1.26
C GLY A 86 2.58 2.96 -1.44
N VAL A 87 1.64 3.26 -2.34
CA VAL A 87 1.02 4.59 -2.45
C VAL A 87 -0.48 4.45 -2.43
N ARG A 88 -1.15 5.25 -1.60
CA ARG A 88 -2.61 5.39 -1.67
C ARG A 88 -2.94 6.52 -2.63
N ALA A 89 -3.57 6.22 -3.75
CA ALA A 89 -4.01 7.25 -4.69
C ALA A 89 -5.47 7.65 -4.42
N ARG A 90 -5.75 8.95 -4.52
CA ARG A 90 -7.11 9.51 -4.46
C ARG A 90 -7.76 9.36 -5.84
N LEU A 91 -8.96 8.80 -5.85
CA LEU A 91 -9.75 8.60 -7.07
C LEU A 91 -10.63 9.83 -7.32
N ALA A 92 -10.67 10.29 -8.56
CA ALA A 92 -11.55 11.35 -9.01
C ALA A 92 -12.99 10.86 -9.19
N SER A 93 -13.20 9.57 -9.49
CA SER A 93 -14.50 9.05 -9.93
C SER A 93 -15.52 8.73 -8.82
N GLN A 94 -15.30 9.18 -7.58
CA GLN A 94 -16.18 8.84 -6.45
C GLN A 94 -17.29 9.91 -6.29
N GLY A 95 -18.53 9.48 -6.55
CA GLY A 95 -19.73 10.29 -6.73
C GLY A 95 -20.11 11.21 -5.56
N SER A 96 -20.97 12.18 -5.89
CA SER A 96 -21.62 13.12 -4.97
C SER A 96 -22.37 12.37 -3.86
N GLY A 97 -21.92 12.48 -2.62
CA GLY A 97 -22.57 11.88 -1.45
C GLY A 97 -21.75 11.95 -0.16
N LYS A 98 -22.29 11.38 0.93
CA LYS A 98 -21.72 11.38 2.30
C LYS A 98 -20.32 10.73 2.44
N TRP A 99 -19.78 10.16 1.37
CA TRP A 99 -18.59 9.28 1.37
C TRP A 99 -17.37 9.88 0.65
N GLN A 100 -17.50 11.10 0.13
CA GLN A 100 -16.37 11.86 -0.42
C GLN A 100 -15.20 12.03 0.57
N SER A 101 -15.48 12.01 1.87
CA SER A 101 -14.51 12.26 2.94
C SER A 101 -13.60 11.07 3.26
N SER A 102 -13.92 9.84 2.80
CA SER A 102 -13.15 8.62 3.09
C SER A 102 -12.45 8.01 1.85
N GLY A 103 -12.98 8.25 0.64
CA GLY A 103 -12.42 7.69 -0.60
C GLY A 103 -12.32 8.66 -1.80
N GLY A 104 -12.94 9.84 -1.72
CA GLY A 104 -12.96 10.81 -2.83
C GLY A 104 -11.88 11.90 -2.73
N GLU A 105 -11.98 12.92 -3.60
CA GLU A 105 -11.05 14.06 -3.67
C GLU A 105 -10.85 14.77 -2.32
N LYS A 106 -11.93 14.86 -1.51
CA LYS A 106 -11.95 15.45 -0.16
C LYS A 106 -11.47 14.50 0.95
N SER A 107 -10.94 13.33 0.60
CA SER A 107 -10.39 12.40 1.59
C SER A 107 -9.21 13.00 2.34
N LYS A 108 -9.14 12.73 3.64
CA LYS A 108 -8.00 13.13 4.50
C LYS A 108 -6.72 12.35 4.18
N PHE A 109 -6.84 11.24 3.45
CA PHE A 109 -5.75 10.32 3.15
C PHE A 109 -5.67 10.02 1.65
N GLY A 110 -4.44 9.83 1.19
CA GLY A 110 -4.11 9.51 -0.20
C GLY A 110 -3.55 10.71 -0.96
N LEU A 111 -2.85 10.41 -2.04
CA LEU A 111 -2.19 11.37 -2.90
C LEU A 111 -3.05 11.66 -4.13
N ALA A 112 -3.14 12.93 -4.51
CA ALA A 112 -3.68 13.29 -5.82
C ALA A 112 -2.76 12.78 -6.93
N ALA A 113 -3.25 12.67 -8.17
CA ALA A 113 -2.48 12.18 -9.31
C ALA A 113 -1.12 12.88 -9.47
N THR A 114 -1.10 14.21 -9.33
CA THR A 114 0.13 15.02 -9.39
C THR A 114 1.10 14.68 -8.27
N GLN A 115 0.61 14.43 -7.05
CA GLN A 115 1.43 14.03 -5.90
C GLN A 115 1.99 12.61 -6.07
N VAL A 116 1.25 11.71 -6.71
CA VAL A 116 1.76 10.37 -7.04
C VAL A 116 2.94 10.47 -8.02
N LEU A 117 2.83 11.31 -9.04
CA LEU A 117 3.95 11.56 -9.96
C LEU A 117 5.15 12.18 -9.22
N GLN A 118 4.92 13.15 -8.35
CA GLN A 118 5.98 13.73 -7.50
C GLN A 118 6.66 12.66 -6.63
N LEU A 119 5.90 11.75 -6.01
CA LEU A 119 6.44 10.65 -5.22
C LEU A 119 7.35 9.74 -6.06
N VAL A 120 6.95 9.42 -7.30
CA VAL A 120 7.75 8.62 -8.24
C VAL A 120 9.06 9.34 -8.57
N GLU A 121 9.01 10.64 -8.86
CA GLU A 121 10.21 11.44 -9.13
C GLU A 121 11.14 11.48 -7.91
N THR A 122 10.62 11.77 -6.71
CA THR A 122 11.41 11.75 -5.47
C THR A 122 12.10 10.41 -5.24
N LEU A 123 11.40 9.29 -5.47
CA LEU A 123 11.98 7.97 -5.35
C LEU A 123 13.02 7.68 -6.44
N ARG A 124 12.84 8.19 -7.66
CA ARG A 124 13.81 8.05 -8.74
C ARG A 124 15.09 8.82 -8.43
N GLU A 125 14.98 10.06 -7.99
CA GLU A 125 16.12 10.90 -7.57
C GLU A 125 16.89 10.26 -6.41
N ALA A 126 16.18 9.62 -5.47
CA ALA A 126 16.78 8.88 -4.37
C ALA A 126 17.33 7.49 -4.77
N GLY A 127 17.23 7.06 -6.03
CA GLY A 127 17.63 5.73 -6.49
C GLY A 127 16.83 4.60 -5.83
N ARG A 128 15.61 4.88 -5.37
CA ARG A 128 14.73 3.99 -4.57
C ARG A 128 13.41 3.68 -5.27
N LEU A 129 13.33 3.86 -6.58
CA LEU A 129 12.09 3.58 -7.33
C LEU A 129 11.60 2.14 -7.15
N ASP A 130 12.53 1.18 -7.04
CA ASP A 130 12.20 -0.24 -6.81
C ASP A 130 11.55 -0.53 -5.44
N SER A 131 11.60 0.41 -4.50
CA SER A 131 10.90 0.32 -3.23
C SER A 131 9.38 0.49 -3.40
N LEU A 132 8.92 1.21 -4.42
CA LEU A 132 7.49 1.40 -4.67
C LEU A 132 6.91 0.18 -5.37
N GLN A 133 6.13 -0.60 -4.61
CA GLN A 133 5.70 -1.93 -5.02
C GLN A 133 4.21 -2.16 -4.87
N LEU A 134 3.46 -1.24 -4.26
CA LEU A 134 2.05 -1.41 -3.98
C LEU A 134 1.25 -0.16 -4.35
N LEU A 135 0.18 -0.35 -5.12
CA LEU A 135 -0.78 0.68 -5.41
C LEU A 135 -2.07 0.38 -4.63
N HIS A 136 -2.45 1.28 -3.74
CA HIS A 136 -3.60 1.14 -2.84
C HIS A 136 -4.67 2.17 -3.17
N PHE A 137 -5.93 1.78 -3.04
CA PHE A 137 -7.08 2.66 -3.15
C PHE A 137 -8.09 2.31 -2.08
N HIS A 138 -8.91 3.28 -1.70
CA HIS A 138 -9.99 3.07 -0.76
C HIS A 138 -11.25 3.68 -1.33
N LEU A 139 -12.22 2.85 -1.68
CA LEU A 139 -13.46 3.28 -2.31
C LEU A 139 -14.56 3.68 -1.30
N GLY A 140 -14.29 3.57 0.00
CA GLY A 140 -15.24 3.87 1.08
C GLY A 140 -15.88 2.60 1.65
N SER A 141 -16.32 2.68 2.91
CA SER A 141 -17.06 1.58 3.54
C SER A 141 -18.47 1.48 2.95
N GLN A 142 -18.97 0.25 2.78
CA GLN A 142 -20.32 -0.06 2.28
C GLN A 142 -20.66 0.50 0.89
N MET A 143 -19.94 0.06 -0.14
CA MET A 143 -20.32 0.35 -1.53
C MET A 143 -21.62 -0.38 -1.91
N ALA A 144 -22.72 0.36 -2.00
CA ALA A 144 -24.03 -0.19 -2.34
C ALA A 144 -24.19 -0.50 -3.84
N ASN A 145 -23.35 0.07 -4.71
CA ASN A 145 -23.48 -0.02 -6.16
C ASN A 145 -22.21 -0.59 -6.82
N ILE A 146 -22.37 -1.71 -7.53
CA ILE A 146 -21.30 -2.39 -8.28
C ILE A 146 -20.69 -1.51 -9.38
N ARG A 147 -21.44 -0.53 -9.92
CA ARG A 147 -20.92 0.39 -10.95
C ARG A 147 -19.84 1.32 -10.39
N ASP A 148 -19.94 1.69 -9.12
CA ASP A 148 -18.95 2.55 -8.47
C ASP A 148 -17.64 1.78 -8.21
N ILE A 149 -17.76 0.49 -7.86
CA ILE A 149 -16.62 -0.44 -7.77
C ILE A 149 -15.93 -0.55 -9.14
N ALA A 150 -16.70 -0.84 -10.19
CA ALA A 150 -16.15 -1.01 -11.53
C ALA A 150 -15.47 0.26 -12.06
N THR A 151 -16.01 1.44 -11.73
CA THR A 151 -15.43 2.72 -12.14
C THR A 151 -14.13 3.00 -11.38
N GLY A 152 -14.11 2.80 -10.06
CA GLY A 152 -12.90 2.96 -9.25
C GLY A 152 -11.79 1.98 -9.65
N VAL A 153 -12.13 0.73 -9.97
CA VAL A 153 -11.16 -0.26 -10.48
C VAL A 153 -10.62 0.15 -11.84
N ARG A 154 -11.46 0.68 -12.75
CA ARG A 154 -10.99 1.17 -14.07
C ARG A 154 -10.04 2.35 -13.94
N GLU A 155 -10.34 3.30 -13.05
CA GLU A 155 -9.44 4.44 -12.79
C GLU A 155 -8.12 3.95 -12.16
N SER A 156 -8.20 3.05 -11.19
CA SER A 156 -7.04 2.41 -10.55
C SER A 156 -6.12 1.69 -11.55
N ALA A 157 -6.73 0.97 -12.51
CA ALA A 157 -5.99 0.29 -13.57
C ALA A 157 -5.27 1.28 -14.50
N ARG A 158 -5.87 2.45 -14.79
CA ARG A 158 -5.19 3.50 -15.56
C ARG A 158 -3.99 4.05 -14.80
N PHE A 159 -4.14 4.35 -13.51
CA PHE A 159 -3.01 4.75 -12.66
C PHE A 159 -1.88 3.72 -12.69
N TYR A 160 -2.22 2.43 -12.55
CA TYR A 160 -1.23 1.36 -12.62
C TYR A 160 -0.50 1.34 -13.96
N VAL A 161 -1.22 1.43 -15.08
CA VAL A 161 -0.63 1.44 -16.43
C VAL A 161 0.25 2.67 -16.64
N GLU A 162 -0.18 3.85 -16.19
CA GLU A 162 0.62 5.08 -16.29
C GLU A 162 1.91 5.00 -15.46
N LEU A 163 1.84 4.43 -14.25
CA LEU A 163 3.00 4.15 -13.41
C LEU A 163 3.92 3.07 -14.00
N HIS A 164 3.37 2.14 -14.77
CA HIS A 164 4.14 1.07 -15.40
C HIS A 164 4.62 1.42 -16.82
N ASN A 165 4.23 2.58 -17.38
CA ASN A 165 4.53 2.91 -18.76
C ASN A 165 6.05 3.12 -18.95
N PRO A 166 6.75 2.21 -19.67
CA PRO A 166 8.20 2.25 -19.81
C PRO A 166 8.70 3.48 -20.58
N HIS A 167 7.87 4.14 -21.39
CA HIS A 167 8.25 5.37 -22.10
C HIS A 167 8.36 6.59 -21.18
N ARG A 168 7.70 6.56 -20.00
CA ARG A 168 7.87 7.59 -18.95
C ARG A 168 8.79 7.12 -17.82
N ASN A 169 8.92 5.80 -17.63
CA ASN A 169 9.70 5.16 -16.57
C ASN A 169 10.79 4.22 -17.14
N ALA A 170 11.62 4.75 -18.04
CA ALA A 170 12.59 4.00 -18.86
C ALA A 170 13.71 3.26 -18.09
N GLN A 171 13.74 3.35 -16.76
CA GLN A 171 14.75 2.71 -15.91
C GLN A 171 14.20 1.65 -14.94
N SER A 172 12.89 1.41 -14.89
CA SER A 172 12.31 0.53 -13.87
C SER A 172 12.14 -0.91 -14.41
N ARG A 173 13.03 -1.81 -14.00
CA ARG A 173 12.75 -3.27 -13.92
C ARG A 173 11.92 -3.62 -12.67
N THR A 174 11.20 -2.64 -12.11
CA THR A 174 10.47 -2.77 -10.85
C THR A 174 9.32 -3.76 -11.02
N ARG A 175 9.33 -4.84 -10.23
CA ARG A 175 8.18 -5.74 -10.09
C ARG A 175 7.14 -5.05 -9.21
N TRP A 176 6.19 -4.38 -9.84
CA TRP A 176 5.02 -3.85 -9.15
C TRP A 176 4.12 -5.02 -8.70
N ALA A 177 3.70 -5.00 -7.44
CA ALA A 177 2.66 -5.88 -6.91
C ALA A 177 1.37 -5.07 -6.75
N SER A 178 0.41 -5.27 -7.66
CA SER A 178 -0.90 -4.62 -7.53
C SER A 178 -1.72 -5.33 -6.46
N ILE A 179 -1.91 -4.70 -5.30
CA ILE A 179 -2.88 -5.17 -4.32
C ILE A 179 -4.14 -4.31 -4.43
N PHE A 180 -5.17 -4.89 -5.03
CA PHE A 180 -6.51 -4.33 -4.97
C PHE A 180 -7.09 -4.59 -3.59
N SER A 181 -7.21 -3.55 -2.78
CA SER A 181 -7.98 -3.56 -1.55
C SER A 181 -9.29 -2.81 -1.79
N ALA A 182 -10.40 -3.54 -1.92
CA ALA A 182 -11.74 -2.98 -1.80
C ALA A 182 -12.22 -3.25 -0.37
N SER A 183 -11.87 -2.39 0.59
CA SER A 183 -12.34 -2.55 1.97
C SER A 183 -13.72 -1.92 2.15
N THR A 184 -14.66 -2.68 2.73
CA THR A 184 -16.01 -2.22 3.06
C THR A 184 -16.19 -1.81 4.52
N SER A 185 -15.19 -1.85 5.42
CA SER A 185 -15.30 -1.35 6.82
C SER A 185 -13.93 -1.24 7.53
N ALA A 186 -13.88 -0.66 8.74
CA ALA A 186 -12.68 -0.53 9.57
C ALA A 186 -12.61 -1.60 10.67
N ALA A 187 -11.78 -2.64 10.53
CA ALA A 187 -11.36 -3.57 11.57
C ALA A 187 -10.26 -4.50 11.00
N VAL A 188 -9.08 -4.61 11.64
CA VAL A 188 -7.95 -5.53 11.31
C VAL A 188 -8.30 -6.57 10.24
N TRP A 189 -7.84 -6.34 9.00
CA TRP A 189 -8.27 -7.11 7.84
C TRP A 189 -7.24 -8.13 7.38
N ALA A 190 -7.77 -9.31 7.05
CA ALA A 190 -7.11 -10.40 6.37
C ALA A 190 -7.19 -10.21 4.84
N TRP A 191 -6.05 -10.18 4.15
CA TRP A 191 -5.99 -10.03 2.68
C TRP A 191 -5.33 -11.23 2.00
N THR A 192 -5.76 -11.57 0.78
CA THR A 192 -5.13 -12.58 -0.09
C THR A 192 -4.33 -11.89 -1.20
N MET A 193 -3.00 -11.98 -1.20
CA MET A 193 -2.17 -11.57 -2.34
C MET A 193 -2.26 -12.62 -3.46
N LYS A 194 -2.70 -12.24 -4.66
CA LYS A 194 -2.36 -13.03 -5.87
C LYS A 194 -0.96 -12.62 -6.34
N ALA A 195 0.01 -13.52 -6.18
CA ALA A 195 1.32 -13.34 -6.79
C ALA A 195 1.18 -13.25 -8.32
N PRO A 196 2.02 -12.46 -9.02
CA PRO A 196 1.99 -12.41 -10.48
C PRO A 196 2.32 -13.78 -11.06
N VAL A 197 1.54 -14.18 -12.07
CA VAL A 197 1.70 -15.39 -12.87
C VAL A 197 3.15 -15.47 -13.39
N ARG A 198 3.81 -16.61 -13.16
CA ARG A 198 5.12 -16.91 -13.75
C ARG A 198 4.99 -16.84 -15.28
N SER A 199 5.79 -16.01 -15.95
CA SER A 199 6.00 -16.15 -17.39
C SER A 199 6.73 -17.47 -17.67
N PRO A 200 6.44 -18.13 -18.81
CA PRO A 200 6.99 -19.45 -19.08
C PRO A 200 8.48 -19.36 -19.34
N THR A 201 9.21 -20.33 -18.78
CA THR A 201 10.58 -20.68 -19.15
C THR A 201 10.71 -20.78 -20.66
N VAL A 202 11.51 -19.91 -21.25
CA VAL A 202 12.05 -20.12 -22.60
C VAL A 202 13.14 -21.19 -22.46
N ARG A 203 12.96 -22.31 -23.16
CA ARG A 203 14.00 -23.30 -23.43
C ARG A 203 14.92 -22.80 -24.53
#